data_AF-A0A2J6W1Z1-F1
#
_entry.id   AF-A0A2J6W1Z1-F1
#
_cell.length_a   1.000
_cell.length_b   1.000
_cell.length_c   1.000
_cell.angle_alpha   90.00
_cell.angle_beta   90.00
_cell.angle_gamma   90.00
#
_symmetry.space_group_name_H-M   'P 1'
#
loop_
_entity.id
_entity.type
_entity.pdbx_description
1 polymer ?
#
loop_
_entity_poly.entity_id
_entity_poly.type
_entity_poly.pdbx_seq_one_letter_code
_entity_poly.pdbx_strand_id
1 'polypeptide(L)'
;MSSKCKKDCYTYSTIFEQESDRIAQLMQEQVSLIKNGNIAYNSYLSDNRDETLNELKEIILRLREIRNIILNKIDDYEDFISCCKGKKNKDMDLLVAYYLEAGSKREEEFLKEISNAINTKDDLFNLRSLVIKIKSNKDLAYEDDNKRI
;
A
#
# COMPACT_ATOMS: atom_id res chain seq x y z
N MET A 1 5.93 -20.84 22.96
CA MET A 1 5.87 -20.22 21.62
C MET A 1 4.56 -19.50 21.49
N SER A 2 4.58 -18.19 21.18
CA SER A 2 3.36 -17.44 20.84
C SER A 2 2.70 -18.10 19.63
N SER A 3 1.36 -18.15 19.61
CA SER A 3 0.56 -18.71 18.50
C SER A 3 0.74 -18.00 17.15
N LYS A 4 1.50 -16.90 17.13
CA LYS A 4 1.84 -16.10 15.93
C LYS A 4 2.95 -16.72 15.07
N CYS A 5 3.93 -17.39 15.65
CA CYS A 5 5.10 -17.88 14.91
C CYS A 5 4.84 -19.26 14.29
N LYS A 6 4.00 -19.28 13.25
CA LYS A 6 3.50 -20.52 12.63
C LYS A 6 4.50 -21.19 11.68
N LYS A 7 5.47 -20.45 11.14
CA LYS A 7 6.49 -20.95 10.20
C LYS A 7 7.88 -20.65 10.74
N ASP A 8 8.88 -21.43 10.31
CA ASP A 8 10.28 -21.12 10.61
C ASP A 8 10.77 -19.91 9.77
N CYS A 9 11.88 -19.32 10.20
CA CYS A 9 12.43 -18.10 9.59
C CYS A 9 12.96 -18.30 8.17
N TYR A 10 13.36 -19.52 7.81
CA TYR A 10 13.81 -19.83 6.46
C TYR A 10 12.61 -19.81 5.51
N THR A 11 11.54 -20.50 5.89
CA THR A 11 10.27 -20.55 5.16
C THR A 11 9.67 -19.16 4.97
N TYR A 12 9.66 -18.32 6.01
CA TYR A 12 9.22 -16.93 5.86
C TYR A 12 10.08 -16.14 4.86
N SER A 13 11.41 -16.29 4.92
CA SER A 13 12.32 -15.54 4.03
C SER A 13 12.01 -15.85 2.55
N THR A 14 11.84 -17.14 2.20
CA THR A 14 11.47 -17.56 0.84
C THR A 14 10.08 -17.06 0.42
N ILE A 15 9.13 -17.02 1.34
CA ILE A 15 7.80 -16.44 1.05
C ILE A 15 7.92 -14.96 0.73
N PHE A 16 8.69 -14.19 1.50
CA PHE A 16 8.82 -12.74 1.25
C PHE A 16 9.58 -12.40 -0.02
N GLU A 17 10.49 -13.25 -0.49
CA GLU A 17 11.11 -13.10 -1.81
C GLU A 17 10.08 -13.20 -2.95
N GLN A 18 9.06 -14.06 -2.82
CA GLN A 18 7.99 -14.19 -3.82
C GLN A 18 6.91 -13.11 -3.67
N GLU A 19 6.61 -12.74 -2.42
CA GLU A 19 5.57 -11.76 -2.12
C GLU A 19 6.03 -10.33 -2.39
N SER A 20 7.32 -10.02 -2.29
CA SER A 20 7.87 -8.70 -2.64
C SER A 20 7.60 -8.36 -4.11
N ASP A 21 7.80 -9.30 -5.03
CA ASP A 21 7.48 -9.13 -6.46
C ASP A 21 5.99 -8.84 -6.67
N ARG A 22 5.12 -9.58 -5.98
CA ARG A 22 3.67 -9.38 -6.05
C ARG A 22 3.28 -8.00 -5.52
N ILE A 23 3.88 -7.56 -4.41
CA ILE A 23 3.62 -6.24 -3.84
C ILE A 23 4.12 -5.13 -4.78
N ALA A 24 5.29 -5.31 -5.40
CA ALA A 24 5.80 -4.39 -6.40
C ALA A 24 4.83 -4.24 -7.59
N GLN A 25 4.28 -5.36 -8.09
CA GLN A 25 3.27 -5.35 -9.14
C GLN A 25 2.00 -4.59 -8.72
N LEU A 26 1.50 -4.83 -7.50
CA LEU A 26 0.33 -4.12 -6.97
C LEU A 26 0.58 -2.62 -6.81
N MET A 27 1.81 -2.20 -6.47
CA MET A 27 2.17 -0.78 -6.42
C MET A 27 2.23 -0.15 -7.82
N GLN A 28 2.72 -0.88 -8.83
CA GLN A 28 2.65 -0.41 -10.21
C GLN A 28 1.20 -0.31 -10.71
N GLU A 29 0.37 -1.28 -10.34
CA GLU A 29 -1.07 -1.25 -10.62
C GLU A 29 -1.74 -0.02 -9.97
N GLN A 30 -1.45 0.26 -8.70
CA GLN A 30 -1.93 1.45 -7.99
C GLN A 30 -1.56 2.74 -8.74
N VAL A 31 -0.31 2.87 -9.19
CA VAL A 31 0.15 4.04 -9.96
C VAL A 31 -0.62 4.20 -11.27
N SER A 32 -0.85 3.08 -11.98
CA SER A 32 -1.61 3.07 -13.23
C SER A 32 -3.07 3.47 -13.01
N LEU A 33 -3.69 2.94 -11.95
CA LEU A 33 -5.07 3.24 -11.56
C LEU A 33 -5.25 4.72 -11.22
N ILE A 34 -4.33 5.31 -10.45
CA ILE A 34 -4.36 6.75 -10.12
C ILE A 34 -4.26 7.58 -11.41
N LYS A 35 -3.35 7.22 -12.32
CA LYS A 35 -3.20 7.92 -13.60
C LYS A 35 -4.49 7.84 -14.44
N ASN A 36 -5.07 6.65 -14.57
CA ASN A 36 -6.31 6.47 -15.33
C ASN A 36 -7.50 7.18 -14.64
N GLY A 37 -7.53 7.17 -13.31
CA GLY A 37 -8.53 7.89 -12.52
C GLY A 37 -8.49 9.39 -12.77
N ASN A 38 -7.31 10.00 -12.85
CA ASN A 38 -7.18 11.41 -13.22
C ASN A 38 -7.70 11.69 -14.64
N ILE A 39 -7.47 10.76 -15.59
CA ILE A 39 -8.00 10.90 -16.96
C ILE A 39 -9.54 10.83 -16.93
N ALA A 40 -10.11 9.82 -16.27
CA ALA A 40 -11.55 9.65 -16.13
C ALA A 40 -12.20 10.84 -15.42
N TYR A 41 -11.56 11.40 -14.39
CA TYR A 41 -12.06 12.57 -13.68
C TYR A 41 -12.05 13.83 -14.55
N ASN A 42 -11.01 14.04 -15.36
CA ASN A 42 -10.99 15.13 -16.32
C ASN A 42 -12.13 15.00 -17.36
N SER A 43 -12.39 13.77 -17.84
CA SER A 43 -13.52 13.49 -18.73
C SER A 43 -14.89 13.69 -18.06
N TYR A 44 -15.00 13.39 -16.77
CA TYR A 44 -16.18 13.67 -15.96
C TYR A 44 -16.48 15.18 -15.88
N LEU A 45 -15.44 16.00 -15.72
CA LEU A 45 -15.58 17.47 -15.68
C LEU A 45 -15.98 18.07 -17.04
N SER A 46 -15.66 17.40 -18.15
CA SER A 46 -15.84 17.97 -19.49
C SER A 46 -17.17 17.70 -20.18
N ASP A 47 -17.88 16.58 -19.89
CA ASP A 47 -19.33 16.37 -20.17
C ASP A 47 -19.78 14.88 -20.14
N ASN A 48 -18.87 13.90 -20.03
CA ASN A 48 -19.23 12.48 -20.16
C ASN A 48 -19.54 11.80 -18.80
N ARG A 49 -20.53 12.33 -18.06
CA ARG A 49 -20.64 12.16 -16.59
C ARG A 49 -20.94 10.75 -16.08
N ASP A 50 -21.88 10.02 -16.67
CA ASP A 50 -22.36 8.76 -16.07
C ASP A 50 -21.40 7.58 -16.26
N GLU A 51 -20.83 7.44 -17.46
CA GLU A 51 -19.87 6.37 -17.78
C GLU A 51 -18.55 6.57 -17.01
N THR A 52 -18.04 7.81 -16.98
CA THR A 52 -16.81 8.16 -16.24
C THR A 52 -16.99 8.03 -14.73
N LEU A 53 -18.19 8.29 -14.18
CA LEU A 53 -18.46 8.09 -12.76
C LEU A 53 -18.39 6.61 -12.37
N ASN A 54 -18.86 5.70 -13.24
CA ASN A 54 -18.76 4.26 -12.99
C ASN A 54 -17.30 3.79 -13.06
N GLU A 55 -16.54 4.25 -14.05
CA GLU A 55 -15.11 3.98 -14.16
C GLU A 55 -14.34 4.44 -12.91
N LEU A 56 -14.62 5.67 -12.43
CA LEU A 56 -14.01 6.18 -11.20
C LEU A 56 -14.36 5.34 -9.96
N LYS A 57 -15.60 4.84 -9.85
CA LYS A 57 -16.01 3.95 -8.76
C LYS A 57 -15.25 2.62 -8.80
N GLU A 58 -15.07 2.03 -9.97
CA GLU A 58 -14.30 0.80 -10.16
C GLU A 58 -12.83 1.00 -9.80
N ILE A 59 -12.24 2.13 -10.21
CA ILE A 59 -10.87 2.50 -9.84
C ILE A 59 -10.73 2.62 -8.33
N ILE A 60 -11.65 3.32 -7.64
CA ILE A 60 -11.62 3.44 -6.17
C ILE A 60 -11.75 2.06 -5.51
N LEU A 61 -12.66 1.21 -6.00
CA LEU A 61 -12.84 -0.14 -5.48
C LEU A 61 -11.54 -0.94 -5.60
N ARG A 62 -10.86 -0.86 -6.75
CA ARG A 62 -9.60 -1.56 -6.96
C ARG A 62 -8.46 -1.01 -6.09
N LEU A 63 -8.40 0.31 -5.90
CA LEU A 63 -7.45 0.92 -4.97
C LEU A 63 -7.67 0.43 -3.52
N ARG A 64 -8.94 0.27 -3.09
CA ARG A 64 -9.26 -0.34 -1.78
C ARG A 64 -8.75 -1.76 -1.66
N GLU A 65 -8.94 -2.58 -2.68
CA GLU A 65 -8.45 -3.96 -2.70
C GLU A 65 -6.93 -4.01 -2.58
N ILE A 66 -6.22 -3.21 -3.37
CA ILE A 66 -4.76 -3.11 -3.32
C ILE A 66 -4.30 -2.69 -1.91
N ARG A 67 -4.94 -1.66 -1.33
CA ARG A 67 -4.63 -1.19 0.03
C ARG A 67 -4.77 -2.31 1.06
N ASN A 68 -5.86 -3.09 0.99
CA ASN A 68 -6.12 -4.18 1.91
C ASN A 68 -5.10 -5.32 1.76
N ILE A 69 -4.68 -5.63 0.52
CA ILE A 69 -3.63 -6.63 0.29
C ILE A 69 -2.30 -6.14 0.86
N ILE A 70 -1.90 -4.89 0.61
CA ILE A 70 -0.67 -4.31 1.15
C ILE A 70 -0.69 -4.35 2.68
N LEU A 71 -1.80 -3.96 3.32
CA LEU A 71 -1.97 -4.02 4.77
C LEU A 71 -1.75 -5.45 5.30
N ASN A 72 -2.41 -6.45 4.71
CA ASN A 72 -2.24 -7.84 5.16
C ASN A 72 -0.79 -8.32 5.02
N LYS A 73 -0.09 -7.90 3.96
CA LYS A 73 1.32 -8.26 3.76
C LYS A 73 2.27 -7.56 4.71
N ILE A 74 1.94 -6.33 5.09
CA ILE A 74 2.67 -5.63 6.15
C ILE A 74 2.48 -6.35 7.48
N ASP A 75 1.26 -6.76 7.82
CA ASP A 75 0.98 -7.50 9.05
C ASP A 75 1.74 -8.84 9.10
N ASP A 76 1.77 -9.58 7.98
CA ASP A 76 2.58 -10.79 7.84
C ASP A 76 4.08 -10.51 8.04
N TYR A 77 4.56 -9.37 7.53
CA TYR A 77 5.96 -8.96 7.63
C TYR A 77 6.34 -8.53 9.05
N GLU A 78 5.46 -7.80 9.74
CA GLU A 78 5.61 -7.48 11.17
C GLU A 78 5.74 -8.75 12.02
N ASP A 79 4.87 -9.73 11.80
CA ASP A 79 4.92 -11.02 12.50
C ASP A 79 6.24 -11.76 12.20
N PHE A 80 6.76 -11.68 10.97
CA PHE A 80 8.07 -12.24 10.64
C PHE A 80 9.22 -11.59 11.40
N ILE A 81 9.29 -10.25 11.41
CA ILE A 81 10.36 -9.53 12.12
C ILE A 81 10.33 -9.91 13.60
N SER A 82 9.14 -9.96 14.19
CA SER A 82 8.94 -10.37 15.59
C SER A 82 9.38 -11.82 15.85
N CYS A 83 8.94 -12.77 15.02
CA CYS A 83 9.23 -14.19 15.18
C CYS A 83 10.69 -14.55 14.87
N CYS A 84 11.35 -13.76 14.02
CA CYS A 84 12.72 -14.00 13.56
C CYS A 84 13.75 -13.06 14.19
N LYS A 85 13.46 -12.59 15.42
CA LYS A 85 14.39 -11.81 16.26
C LYS A 85 14.94 -10.56 15.56
N GLY A 86 14.08 -9.83 14.85
CA GLY A 86 14.46 -8.60 14.17
C GLY A 86 15.03 -8.80 12.76
N LYS A 87 15.01 -10.02 12.21
CA LYS A 87 15.43 -10.25 10.82
C LYS A 87 14.51 -9.48 9.87
N LYS A 88 15.10 -8.71 8.95
CA LYS A 88 14.40 -7.94 7.92
C LYS A 88 14.64 -8.53 6.52
N ASN A 89 13.70 -8.31 5.62
CA ASN A 89 13.83 -8.55 4.19
C ASN A 89 13.96 -7.19 3.48
N LYS A 90 15.07 -7.00 2.76
CA LYS A 90 15.43 -5.71 2.17
C LYS A 90 14.42 -5.21 1.13
N ASP A 91 13.85 -6.12 0.33
CA ASP A 91 12.90 -5.75 -0.72
C ASP A 91 11.57 -5.31 -0.09
N MET A 92 11.10 -6.02 0.93
CA MET A 92 9.91 -5.63 1.70
C MET A 92 10.10 -4.28 2.38
N ASP A 93 11.24 -4.07 3.03
CA ASP A 93 11.60 -2.78 3.65
C ASP A 93 11.57 -1.63 2.65
N LEU A 94 12.14 -1.84 1.45
CA LEU A 94 12.14 -0.84 0.38
C LEU A 94 10.72 -0.55 -0.14
N LEU A 95 9.89 -1.59 -0.31
CA LEU A 95 8.50 -1.44 -0.75
C LEU A 95 7.66 -0.68 0.27
N VAL A 96 7.82 -0.98 1.56
CA VAL A 96 7.15 -0.25 2.64
C VAL A 96 7.58 1.22 2.65
N ALA A 97 8.88 1.49 2.52
CA ALA A 97 9.40 2.86 2.43
C ALA A 97 8.82 3.61 1.23
N TYR A 98 8.83 2.99 0.04
CA TYR A 98 8.26 3.56 -1.17
C TYR A 98 6.77 3.89 -1.02
N TYR A 99 6.00 2.98 -0.43
CA TYR A 99 4.58 3.20 -0.19
C TYR A 99 4.33 4.41 0.73
N LEU A 100 5.11 4.54 1.81
CA LEU A 100 5.01 5.66 2.74
C LEU A 100 5.41 7.01 2.11
N GLU A 101 6.45 7.00 1.26
CA GLU A 101 7.01 8.24 0.72
C GLU A 101 6.24 8.75 -0.49
N ALA A 102 5.81 7.85 -1.37
CA ALA A 102 5.23 8.19 -2.66
C ALA A 102 3.83 7.59 -2.87
N GLY A 103 3.66 6.28 -2.67
CA GLY A 103 2.41 5.59 -3.01
C GLY A 103 1.19 6.16 -2.29
N SER A 104 1.26 6.24 -0.96
CA SER A 104 0.18 6.76 -0.11
C SER A 104 -0.15 8.24 -0.36
N LYS A 105 0.86 9.09 -0.63
CA LYS A 105 0.63 10.52 -0.89
C LYS A 105 -0.12 10.73 -2.21
N ARG A 106 0.31 10.06 -3.27
CA ARG A 106 -0.33 10.16 -4.59
C ARG A 106 -1.78 9.68 -4.52
N GLU A 107 -2.02 8.60 -3.79
CA GLU A 107 -3.38 8.11 -3.60
C GLU A 107 -4.24 9.09 -2.79
N GLU A 108 -3.68 9.68 -1.73
CA GLU A 108 -4.39 10.69 -0.93
C GLU A 108 -4.77 11.92 -1.78
N GLU A 109 -3.83 12.41 -2.60
CA GLU A 109 -4.06 13.52 -3.54
C GLU A 109 -5.19 13.20 -4.51
N PHE A 110 -5.14 12.05 -5.16
CA PHE A 110 -6.18 11.58 -6.07
C PHE A 110 -7.56 11.49 -5.40
N LEU A 111 -7.64 10.85 -4.23
CA LEU A 111 -8.90 10.69 -3.50
C LEU A 111 -9.51 12.03 -3.05
N LYS A 112 -8.66 13.03 -2.75
CA LYS A 112 -9.12 14.40 -2.45
C LYS A 112 -9.64 15.09 -3.70
N GLU A 113 -8.94 14.95 -4.82
CA GLU A 113 -9.29 15.59 -6.08
C GLU A 113 -10.68 15.16 -6.58
N ILE A 114 -10.98 13.87 -6.50
CA ILE A 114 -12.27 13.31 -6.97
C ILE A 114 -13.41 13.40 -5.93
N SER A 115 -13.13 13.94 -4.73
CA SER A 115 -14.06 13.90 -3.59
C SER A 115 -15.38 14.65 -3.82
N ASN A 116 -15.40 15.59 -4.77
CA ASN A 116 -16.61 16.31 -5.17
C ASN A 116 -17.55 15.48 -6.06
N ALA A 117 -17.03 14.43 -6.70
CA ALA A 117 -17.80 13.52 -7.55
C ALA A 117 -18.18 12.23 -6.81
N ILE A 118 -17.26 11.68 -6.01
CA ILE A 118 -17.47 10.42 -5.27
C ILE A 118 -17.11 10.64 -3.80
N ASN A 119 -17.92 10.10 -2.88
CA ASN A 119 -17.59 10.12 -1.46
C ASN A 119 -16.38 9.21 -1.16
N THR A 120 -15.23 9.82 -0.90
CA THR A 120 -13.95 9.16 -0.58
C THR A 120 -13.55 9.28 0.89
N LYS A 121 -14.47 9.72 1.78
CA LYS A 121 -14.13 9.97 3.20
C LYS A 121 -13.56 8.74 3.92
N ASP A 122 -14.20 7.58 3.74
CA ASP A 122 -13.75 6.34 4.36
C ASP A 122 -12.41 5.87 3.77
N ASP A 123 -12.19 6.08 2.48
CA ASP A 123 -10.92 5.77 1.82
C ASP A 123 -9.76 6.58 2.38
N LEU A 124 -9.97 7.89 2.51
CA LEU A 124 -8.99 8.80 3.09
C LEU A 124 -8.70 8.44 4.55
N PHE A 125 -9.73 8.08 5.32
CA PHE A 125 -9.56 7.63 6.70
C PHE A 125 -8.75 6.32 6.79
N ASN A 126 -9.09 5.33 5.97
CA ASN A 126 -8.42 4.03 5.95
C ASN A 126 -6.96 4.15 5.49
N LEU A 127 -6.69 4.96 4.45
CA LEU A 127 -5.34 5.25 3.98
C LEU A 127 -4.48 5.89 5.07
N ARG A 128 -5.01 6.91 5.77
CA ARG A 128 -4.28 7.56 6.87
C ARG A 128 -4.03 6.61 8.03
N SER A 129 -5.02 5.79 8.37
CA SER A 129 -4.91 4.79 9.43
C SER A 129 -3.80 3.77 9.11
N LEU A 130 -3.72 3.31 7.87
CA LEU A 130 -2.63 2.44 7.40
C LEU A 130 -1.27 3.14 7.53
N VAL A 131 -1.13 4.36 7.02
CA VAL A 131 0.13 5.11 7.10
C VAL A 131 0.59 5.31 8.54
N ILE A 132 -0.34 5.66 9.45
CA ILE A 132 -0.04 5.82 10.88
C ILE A 132 0.39 4.49 11.49
N LYS A 133 -0.30 3.39 11.18
CA LYS A 133 0.06 2.04 11.67
C LYS A 133 1.50 1.70 11.31
N ILE A 134 1.86 1.83 10.03
CA ILE A 134 3.20 1.52 9.53
C ILE A 134 4.25 2.42 10.20
N LYS A 135 4.03 3.74 10.23
CA LYS A 135 4.98 4.71 10.83
C LYS A 135 5.17 4.53 12.34
N SER A 136 4.13 4.07 13.04
CA SER A 136 4.20 3.85 14.49
C SER A 136 4.89 2.54 14.84
N ASN A 137 5.09 1.65 13.86
CA ASN A 137 5.78 0.39 14.06
C ASN A 137 7.29 0.56 13.89
N LYS A 138 8.02 0.43 15.00
CA LYS A 138 9.49 0.54 15.03
C LYS A 138 10.19 -0.59 14.27
N ASP A 139 9.56 -1.75 14.18
CA ASP A 139 10.13 -2.90 13.48
C ASP A 139 10.14 -2.66 11.96
N LEU A 140 9.19 -1.86 11.44
CA LEU A 140 9.07 -1.50 10.03
C LEU A 140 9.87 -0.24 9.64
N ALA A 141 10.59 0.38 10.57
CA ALA A 141 11.44 1.51 10.24
C ALA A 141 12.53 1.06 9.26
N TYR A 142 12.60 1.71 8.10
CA TYR A 142 13.70 1.49 7.16
C TYR A 142 14.99 2.02 7.79
N GLU A 143 15.94 1.13 8.04
CA GLU A 143 17.28 1.50 8.48
C GLU A 143 18.21 1.44 7.27
N ASP A 144 18.63 2.60 6.78
CA ASP A 144 19.66 2.67 5.75
C ASP A 144 21.01 2.34 6.40
N ASP A 145 21.43 1.08 6.29
CA ASP A 145 22.73 0.61 6.80
C ASP A 145 23.94 1.37 6.19
N ASN A 146 23.75 2.19 5.15
CA ASN A 146 24.79 3.05 4.58
C ASN A 146 25.10 4.32 5.38
N LYS A 147 24.45 4.56 6.53
CA LYS A 147 24.76 5.70 7.41
C LYS A 147 25.70 5.39 8.58
N ARG A 148 26.31 4.20 8.63
CA ARG A 148 27.45 3.94 9.51
C ARG A 148 28.76 4.28 8.80
N ILE A 149 29.09 5.58 8.77
CA ILE A 149 30.45 6.06 8.50
C ILE A 149 30.99 6.65 9.81
#